data_AF-A0A662SA74-F1
#
_entry.id   AF-A0A662SA74-F1
#
_cell.length_a   1.000
_cell.length_b   1.000
_cell.length_c   1.000
_cell.angle_alpha   90.00
_cell.angle_beta   90.00
_cell.angle_gamma   90.00
#
_symmetry.space_group_name_H-M   'P 1'
#
loop_
_entity.id
_entity.type
_entity.pdbx_description
1 polymer ?
#
loop_
_entity_poly.entity_id
_entity_poly.type
_entity_poly.pdbx_seq_one_letter_code
_entity_poly.pdbx_strand_id
1 'polypeptide(L)'
;MMDIETEQRYIAILLSLFLLIFATVVPMEPGQEELPFPWISCPYRSITGKPCPLCGSTRAFIHTAHGHFSDAWRLNPIGVFAYFGVWILLIYEIYKLLGRRALRG
;
A
#
# COMPACT_ATOMS: atom_id res chain seq x y z
N MET A 1 29.21 -4.62 10.09
CA MET A 1 28.83 -3.47 9.26
C MET A 1 27.97 -4.00 8.13
N MET A 2 26.65 -3.82 8.20
CA MET A 2 25.75 -4.27 7.13
C MET A 2 26.05 -3.44 5.88
N ASP A 3 26.08 -4.11 4.73
CA ASP A 3 26.22 -3.44 3.44
C ASP A 3 25.00 -2.51 3.22
N ILE A 4 25.26 -1.28 2.76
CA ILE A 4 24.24 -0.24 2.51
C ILE A 4 23.11 -0.78 1.62
N GLU A 5 23.44 -1.62 0.63
CA GLU A 5 22.44 -2.23 -0.25
C GLU A 5 21.54 -3.21 0.54
N THR A 6 22.10 -3.94 1.51
CA THR A 6 21.35 -4.86 2.36
C THR A 6 20.41 -4.11 3.31
N GLU A 7 20.83 -2.96 3.86
CA GLU A 7 19.96 -2.09 4.67
C GLU A 7 18.76 -1.55 3.88
N GLN A 8 19.00 -1.07 2.66
CA GLN A 8 17.93 -0.58 1.78
C GLN A 8 16.88 -1.66 1.48
N ARG A 9 17.29 -2.92 1.30
CA ARG A 9 16.36 -4.06 1.09
C ARG A 9 15.49 -4.32 2.30
N TYR A 10 16.07 -4.32 3.51
CA TYR A 10 15.30 -4.52 4.74
C TYR A 10 14.28 -3.40 4.94
N ILE A 11 14.65 -2.14 4.67
CA ILE A 11 13.71 -1.01 4.72
C ILE A 11 12.56 -1.23 3.73
N ALA A 12 12.84 -1.61 2.48
CA ALA A 12 11.81 -1.87 1.48
C ALA A 12 10.84 -3.00 1.90
N ILE A 13 11.36 -4.08 2.48
CA ILE A 13 10.55 -5.19 3.00
C ILE A 13 9.68 -4.71 4.17
N LEU A 14 10.25 -4.01 5.15
CA LEU A 14 9.53 -3.51 6.32
C LEU A 14 8.44 -2.52 5.93
N LEU A 15 8.73 -1.59 5.01
CA LEU A 15 7.74 -0.64 4.48
C LEU A 15 6.62 -1.36 3.73
N SER A 16 6.94 -2.35 2.89
CA SER A 16 5.94 -3.11 2.15
C SER A 16 5.02 -3.89 3.09
N LEU A 17 5.58 -4.55 4.10
CA LEU A 17 4.81 -5.24 5.14
C LEU A 17 3.93 -4.27 5.91
N PHE A 18 4.46 -3.12 6.32
CA PHE A 18 3.69 -2.09 7.01
C PHE A 18 2.49 -1.62 6.17
N LEU A 19 2.68 -1.32 4.88
CA LEU A 19 1.61 -0.89 3.99
C LEU A 19 0.53 -1.96 3.81
N LEU A 20 0.92 -3.22 3.64
CA LEU A 20 -0.01 -4.34 3.49
C LEU A 20 -0.80 -4.57 4.78
N ILE A 21 -0.12 -4.63 5.93
CA ILE A 21 -0.77 -4.80 7.25
C ILE A 21 -1.74 -3.66 7.49
N PHE A 22 -1.30 -2.42 7.30
CA PHE A 22 -2.15 -1.24 7.45
C PHE A 22 -3.41 -1.34 6.60
N ALA A 23 -3.27 -1.73 5.33
CA ALA A 23 -4.42 -1.86 4.43
C ALA A 23 -5.39 -2.98 4.79
N THR A 24 -4.92 -4.04 5.46
CA THR A 24 -5.79 -5.11 5.97
C THR A 24 -6.42 -4.80 7.32
N VAL A 25 -5.78 -3.97 8.15
CA VAL A 25 -6.24 -3.66 9.52
C VAL A 25 -7.26 -2.53 9.53
N VAL A 26 -7.15 -1.56 8.61
CA VAL A 26 -8.11 -0.46 8.51
C VAL A 26 -9.45 -1.03 8.04
N PRO A 27 -10.53 -0.96 8.86
CA PRO A 27 -11.81 -1.51 8.46
C PRO A 27 -12.38 -0.71 7.30
N MET A 28 -12.76 -1.39 6.23
CA MET A 28 -13.36 -0.80 5.04
C MET A 28 -14.54 -1.65 4.59
N GLU A 29 -15.74 -1.07 4.58
CA GLU A 29 -16.96 -1.71 4.07
C GLU A 29 -17.13 -1.41 2.57
N PRO A 30 -17.87 -2.26 1.82
CA PRO A 30 -18.19 -2.00 0.42
C PRO A 30 -18.89 -0.65 0.23
N GLY A 31 -18.53 0.08 -0.81
CA GLY A 31 -19.12 1.39 -1.14
C GLY A 31 -18.69 2.56 -0.25
N GLN A 32 -17.84 2.35 0.76
CA GLN A 32 -17.30 3.44 1.56
C GLN A 32 -16.32 4.30 0.75
N GLU A 33 -16.58 5.59 0.65
CA GLU A 33 -15.68 6.54 -0.02
C GLU A 33 -14.73 7.25 0.96
N GLU A 34 -14.94 7.10 2.26
CA GLU A 34 -14.18 7.78 3.31
C GLU A 34 -13.57 6.77 4.27
N LEU A 35 -12.42 7.11 4.83
CA LEU A 35 -11.78 6.27 5.84
C LEU A 35 -12.59 6.35 7.15
N PRO A 36 -12.54 5.32 8.01
CA PRO A 36 -13.20 5.30 9.31
C PRO A 36 -12.58 6.27 10.34
N PHE A 37 -11.76 7.22 9.89
CA PHE A 37 -11.08 8.22 10.71
C PHE A 37 -11.69 9.60 10.45
N PRO A 38 -12.75 9.98 11.17
CA PRO A 38 -13.46 11.25 10.93
C PRO A 38 -12.59 12.50 11.15
N TRP A 39 -11.51 12.37 11.92
CA TRP A 39 -10.51 13.42 12.16
C TRP A 39 -9.51 13.60 11.01
N ILE A 40 -9.41 12.64 10.09
CA ILE A 40 -8.53 12.70 8.91
C ILE A 40 -9.38 13.15 7.72
N SER A 41 -9.91 14.37 7.81
CA SER A 41 -10.50 15.02 6.64
C SER A 41 -9.38 15.44 5.70
N CYS A 42 -9.48 15.08 4.42
CA CYS A 42 -8.49 15.45 3.42
C CYS A 42 -8.51 16.99 3.25
N PRO A 43 -7.46 17.73 3.65
CA PRO A 43 -7.46 19.19 3.57
C PRO A 43 -7.60 19.66 2.12
N TYR A 44 -7.11 18.88 1.15
CA TYR A 44 -7.31 19.16 -0.28
C TYR A 44 -8.79 19.13 -0.67
N ARG A 45 -9.56 18.13 -0.22
CA ARG A 45 -11.01 18.06 -0.47
C ARG A 45 -11.74 19.21 0.20
N SER A 46 -11.32 19.58 1.42
CA SER A 46 -11.90 20.71 2.16
C SER A 46 -11.68 22.05 1.45
N ILE A 47 -10.49 22.27 0.89
CA ILE A 47 -10.14 23.52 0.21
C ILE A 47 -10.67 23.59 -1.22
N THR A 48 -10.60 22.47 -1.97
CA THR A 48 -10.89 22.46 -3.41
C THR A 48 -12.26 21.88 -3.77
N GLY A 49 -12.93 21.20 -2.84
CA GLY A 49 -14.16 20.45 -3.11
C GLY A 49 -13.98 19.20 -3.98
N LYS A 50 -12.76 18.91 -4.44
CA LYS A 50 -12.47 17.80 -5.37
C LYS A 50 -11.85 16.60 -4.65
N PRO A 51 -12.14 15.36 -5.09
CA PRO A 51 -11.44 14.19 -4.59
C PRO A 51 -9.96 14.25 -5.02
N CYS A 52 -9.04 14.24 -4.05
CA CYS A 52 -7.61 14.17 -4.35
C CYS A 52 -7.26 12.77 -4.92
N PRO A 53 -6.50 12.67 -6.02
CA PRO A 53 -6.09 11.38 -6.57
C PRO A 53 -5.25 10.58 -5.58
N LEU A 54 -4.47 11.25 -4.72
CA LEU A 54 -3.63 10.60 -3.72
C LEU A 54 -4.47 9.90 -2.64
N CYS A 55 -5.43 10.60 -2.04
CA CYS A 55 -6.36 9.99 -1.09
C CYS A 55 -7.27 8.95 -1.75
N GLY A 56 -7.63 9.14 -3.03
CA GLY A 56 -8.30 8.14 -3.86
C GLY A 56 -7.49 6.85 -4.00
N SER A 57 -6.18 6.96 -4.28
CA SER A 57 -5.27 5.81 -4.38
C SER A 57 -5.12 5.06 -3.07
N THR A 58 -4.99 5.75 -1.93
CA THR A 58 -4.89 5.08 -0.62
C THR A 58 -6.16 4.28 -0.31
N ARG A 59 -7.34 4.84 -0.58
CA ARG A 59 -8.62 4.14 -0.38
C ARG A 59 -8.79 2.99 -1.36
N ALA A 60 -8.43 3.18 -2.63
CA ALA A 60 -8.43 2.11 -3.61
C ALA A 60 -7.48 0.97 -3.22
N PHE A 61 -6.31 1.28 -2.64
CA PHE A 61 -5.39 0.29 -2.10
C PHE A 61 -6.03 -0.53 -0.96
N ILE A 62 -6.70 0.13 -0.02
CA ILE A 62 -7.41 -0.52 1.11
C ILE A 62 -8.59 -1.37 0.61
N HIS A 63 -9.40 -0.84 -0.31
CA HIS A 63 -10.49 -1.59 -0.94
C HIS A 63 -9.98 -2.82 -1.69
N THR A 64 -8.86 -2.70 -2.39
CA THR A 64 -8.20 -3.84 -3.06
C THR A 64 -7.78 -4.90 -2.03
N ALA A 65 -7.26 -4.48 -0.87
CA ALA A 65 -6.90 -5.39 0.22
C ALA A 65 -8.10 -6.14 0.83
N HIS A 66 -9.29 -5.53 0.80
CA HIS A 66 -10.55 -6.14 1.27
C HIS A 66 -11.28 -6.93 0.16
N GLY A 67 -10.77 -6.94 -1.07
CA GLY A 67 -11.40 -7.60 -2.21
C GLY A 67 -12.53 -6.79 -2.88
N HIS A 68 -12.72 -5.53 -2.51
CA HIS A 68 -13.71 -4.63 -3.10
C HIS A 68 -13.18 -3.97 -4.39
N PHE A 69 -12.88 -4.79 -5.40
CA PHE A 69 -12.22 -4.32 -6.63
C PHE A 69 -13.03 -3.30 -7.43
N SER A 70 -14.36 -3.43 -7.46
CA SER A 70 -15.25 -2.46 -8.13
C SER A 70 -15.10 -1.06 -7.53
N ASP A 71 -15.10 -0.98 -6.19
CA ASP A 71 -14.99 0.29 -5.47
C ASP A 71 -13.58 0.87 -5.61
N ALA A 72 -12.55 0.03 -5.55
CA ALA A 72 -11.17 0.44 -5.78
C ALA A 72 -10.97 1.04 -7.18
N TRP A 73 -11.55 0.42 -8.21
CA TRP A 73 -11.45 0.88 -9.60
C TRP A 73 -12.19 2.20 -9.83
N ARG A 74 -13.36 2.38 -9.20
CA ARG A 74 -14.14 3.63 -9.25
C ARG A 74 -13.41 4.79 -8.59
N LEU A 75 -12.69 4.52 -7.50
CA LEU A 75 -11.94 5.54 -6.77
C LEU A 75 -10.67 5.97 -7.50
N ASN A 76 -9.75 5.04 -7.73
CA ASN A 76 -8.54 5.30 -8.51
C ASN A 76 -7.84 3.98 -8.90
N PRO A 77 -7.79 3.62 -10.20
CA PRO A 77 -7.09 2.43 -10.67
C PRO A 77 -5.61 2.37 -10.25
N ILE A 78 -4.95 3.53 -10.05
CA ILE A 78 -3.57 3.60 -9.56
C ILE A 78 -3.42 2.90 -8.21
N GLY A 79 -4.41 3.01 -7.32
CA GLY A 79 -4.36 2.35 -6.01
C GLY A 79 -4.41 0.82 -6.11
N VAL A 80 -5.16 0.30 -7.08
CA VAL A 80 -5.20 -1.14 -7.40
C VAL A 80 -3.83 -1.61 -7.88
N PHE A 81 -3.24 -0.91 -8.86
CA PHE A 81 -1.91 -1.26 -9.36
C PHE A 81 -0.83 -1.12 -8.28
N ALA A 82 -0.92 -0.10 -7.43
CA ALA A 82 0.00 0.09 -6.32
C ALA A 82 -0.06 -1.09 -5.33
N TYR A 83 -1.25 -1.61 -5.02
CA TYR A 83 -1.42 -2.77 -4.15
C TYR A 83 -0.66 -4.00 -4.67
N PHE A 84 -0.88 -4.35 -5.93
CA PHE A 84 -0.15 -5.47 -6.55
C PHE A 84 1.35 -5.17 -6.69
N GLY A 85 1.72 -3.92 -6.98
CA GLY A 85 3.11 -3.50 -7.04
C GLY A 85 3.86 -3.70 -5.72
N VAL A 86 3.21 -3.40 -4.57
CA VAL A 86 3.79 -3.64 -3.24
C VAL A 86 3.99 -5.13 -2.98
N TRP A 87 3.04 -5.98 -3.34
CA TRP A 87 3.20 -7.44 -3.25
C TRP A 87 4.36 -7.96 -4.10
N ILE A 88 4.45 -7.52 -5.35
CA ILE A 88 5.54 -7.90 -6.27
C ILE A 88 6.90 -7.46 -5.70
N LEU A 89 7.00 -6.22 -5.21
CA LEU A 89 8.23 -5.70 -4.62
C LEU A 89 8.65 -6.52 -3.39
N LEU A 90 7.71 -6.78 -2.47
CA LEU A 90 7.97 -7.59 -1.28
C LEU A 90 8.51 -8.97 -1.65
N ILE A 91 7.85 -9.65 -2.59
CA ILE A 91 8.24 -10.98 -3.05
C ILE A 91 9.63 -10.94 -3.70
N TYR A 92 9.89 -9.97 -4.58
CA TYR A 92 11.17 -9.80 -5.25
C TYR A 92 12.33 -9.57 -4.26
N GLU A 93 12.12 -8.72 -3.26
CA GLU A 93 13.14 -8.45 -2.24
C GLU A 93 13.41 -9.67 -1.36
N ILE A 94 12.38 -10.43 -1.00
CA ILE A 94 12.53 -11.70 -0.27
C ILE A 94 13.32 -12.72 -1.12
N TYR A 95 12.99 -12.89 -2.40
CA TYR A 95 13.71 -13.81 -3.28
C TYR A 95 15.20 -13.45 -3.39
N LYS A 96 15.53 -12.17 -3.55
CA LYS A 96 16.93 -11.71 -3.59
C LYS A 96 17.65 -11.90 -2.27
N LEU A 97 16.97 -11.66 -1.15
CA LEU A 97 17.54 -11.86 0.18
C LEU A 97 17.85 -13.35 0.44
N LEU A 98 16.94 -14.26 0.07
CA LEU A 98 17.14 -15.70 0.20
C LEU A 98 18.26 -16.21 -0.73
N GLY A 99 18.30 -15.75 -1.98
CA GLY A 99 19.37 -16.10 -2.92
C GLY A 99 20.75 -15.61 -2.47
N ARG A 100 20.85 -14.41 -1.88
CA ARG A 100 22.10 -13.92 -1.29
C ARG A 100 22.55 -14.74 -0.08
N ARG A 101 21.63 -15.19 0.77
CA ARG A 101 21.96 -16.07 1.92
C ARG A 101 22.47 -17.43 1.46
N ALA A 102 21.85 -18.02 0.43
CA ALA A 102 22.25 -19.32 -0.11
C ALA A 102 23.65 -19.33 -0.76
N LEU A 103 24.13 -18.19 -1.28
CA LEU A 103 25.46 -18.07 -1.88
C LEU A 103 26.58 -17.73 -0.88
N ARG A 104 26.23 -17.43 0.39
CA ARG A 104 27.18 -17.04 1.44
C ARG A 104 27.39 -18.11 2.52
N GLY A 105 26.60 -19.18 2.53
CA GLY A 105 26.76 -20.35 3.41
C GLY A 105 27.48 -21.46 2.69
#